data_AF-A0A928QHQ4-F1
#
_entry.id   AF-A0A928QHQ4-F1
#
_cell.length_a   1.000
_cell.length_b   1.000
_cell.length_c   1.000
_cell.angle_alpha   90.00
_cell.angle_beta   90.00
_cell.angle_gamma   90.00
#
_symmetry.space_group_name_H-M   'P 1'
#
loop_
_entity.id
_entity.type
_entity.pdbx_description
1 polymer ?
#
loop_
_entity_poly.entity_id
_entity_poly.type
_entity_poly.pdbx_seq_one_letter_code
_entity_poly.pdbx_strand_id
1 'polypeptide(L)'
;MGQLFFYHNGTFITETDCDTFNPDKNRYPNGMKYLADSIREQGLIPAVWVGFTHEVKESEYIKENPQTVLINKQSWCGPYFLDPTHPDFLNGFLTIAFNQVKEWGFEAVKWDALPKTLDYLDQCHDDLYDKSLSSEDALRGAIQKARDILGEDTYMLSCHGEAYRDITAFCDIFDAARIGADIFGWQDFKQYCVERTCFLYPLHNIVEILDPDNVVLRDDFNNDIQAISRSCFVSMCGMPITLGDDLRFLQDSRIDIVKRAIPPMDIRSMLFEAPEFTGEILLINLFINTGYEEYRVINFFNTLNIKTSTSYSFDELDLEENAEYLVFDYWHNEFIGKINREISLDFDACETRILSFRKFENRPMIVSTDRHITQGACEIKNMKWDNERNALCGTSATVEGDSYTMKIYIPNGFNADDKLTKIADNLYSFTIEAATGADVDWEFIFTK
;
A
#
# COMPACT_ATOMS: atom_id res chain seq x y z
N MET A 1 8.27 -5.18 6.68
CA MET A 1 7.26 -5.38 5.62
C MET A 1 7.69 -6.55 4.75
N GLY A 2 6.89 -7.62 4.74
CA GLY A 2 7.08 -8.70 3.77
C GLY A 2 6.36 -8.36 2.47
N GLN A 3 6.89 -8.83 1.34
CA GLN A 3 6.19 -8.75 0.05
C GLN A 3 5.26 -9.98 -0.04
N LEU A 4 3.96 -9.71 -0.10
CA LEU A 4 2.93 -10.74 -0.24
C LEU A 4 2.67 -11.00 -1.73
N PHE A 5 2.59 -12.26 -2.12
CA PHE A 5 2.13 -12.66 -3.45
C PHE A 5 0.76 -13.33 -3.34
N PHE A 6 -0.30 -12.64 -3.76
CA PHE A 6 -1.67 -13.17 -3.71
C PHE A 6 -2.00 -14.03 -4.93
N TYR A 7 -2.49 -15.23 -4.67
CA TYR A 7 -3.19 -16.04 -5.67
C TYR A 7 -4.64 -15.55 -5.85
N HIS A 8 -5.14 -15.47 -7.08
CA HIS A 8 -6.57 -15.24 -7.39
C HIS A 8 -7.02 -16.11 -8.56
N ASN A 9 -8.22 -16.69 -8.49
CA ASN A 9 -8.89 -17.30 -9.64
C ASN A 9 -10.01 -16.37 -10.11
N GLY A 10 -9.77 -15.62 -11.18
CA GLY A 10 -10.83 -14.85 -11.82
C GLY A 10 -11.89 -15.79 -12.41
N THR A 11 -13.15 -15.46 -12.14
CA THR A 11 -14.39 -16.03 -12.69
C THR A 11 -14.66 -17.51 -12.38
N PHE A 12 -15.67 -17.73 -11.53
CA PHE A 12 -16.29 -19.04 -11.31
C PHE A 12 -17.12 -19.41 -12.53
N ILE A 13 -16.45 -19.95 -13.55
CA ILE A 13 -17.10 -20.62 -14.65
C ILE A 13 -17.87 -21.80 -14.05
N THR A 14 -19.16 -21.91 -14.35
CA THR A 14 -20.07 -22.97 -13.85
C THR A 14 -19.62 -24.39 -14.23
N GLU A 15 -18.63 -24.52 -15.10
CA GLU A 15 -17.96 -25.76 -15.49
C GLU A 15 -16.51 -25.74 -14.97
N THR A 16 -16.35 -25.94 -13.66
CA THR A 16 -15.02 -26.14 -13.07
C THR A 16 -14.96 -27.41 -12.24
N ASP A 17 -13.85 -28.14 -12.39
CA ASP A 17 -13.53 -29.26 -11.53
C ASP A 17 -12.95 -28.83 -10.18
N CYS A 18 -12.63 -27.54 -10.00
CA CYS A 18 -12.08 -27.02 -8.75
C CYS A 18 -13.14 -26.76 -7.68
N ASP A 19 -12.75 -26.89 -6.42
CA ASP A 19 -13.46 -26.46 -5.21
C ASP A 19 -12.42 -26.10 -4.13
N THR A 20 -12.87 -25.75 -2.93
CA THR A 20 -12.01 -25.39 -1.80
C THR A 20 -10.88 -26.40 -1.55
N PHE A 21 -11.17 -27.70 -1.66
CA PHE A 21 -10.23 -28.76 -1.32
C PHE A 21 -9.40 -29.24 -2.51
N ASN A 22 -9.85 -28.94 -3.74
CA ASN A 22 -9.28 -29.42 -4.98
C ASN A 22 -8.90 -28.24 -5.91
N PRO A 23 -7.69 -27.67 -5.77
CA PRO A 23 -7.17 -26.68 -6.71
C PRO A 23 -7.07 -27.20 -8.15
N ASP A 24 -7.11 -26.29 -9.11
CA ASP A 24 -7.00 -26.62 -10.54
C ASP A 24 -5.64 -27.29 -10.86
N LYS A 25 -5.69 -28.58 -11.19
CA LYS A 25 -4.50 -29.40 -11.49
C LYS A 25 -3.80 -29.01 -12.79
N ASN A 26 -4.49 -28.35 -13.73
CA ASN A 26 -3.87 -27.87 -14.96
C ASN A 26 -3.05 -26.61 -14.71
N ARG A 27 -3.55 -25.72 -13.84
CA ARG A 27 -2.81 -24.51 -13.42
C ARG A 27 -1.74 -24.82 -12.38
N TYR A 28 -1.98 -25.80 -11.51
CA TYR A 28 -1.09 -26.20 -10.41
C TYR A 28 -0.71 -27.68 -10.49
N PRO A 29 0.02 -28.11 -11.54
CA PRO A 29 0.35 -29.52 -11.74
C PRO A 29 1.21 -30.13 -10.62
N ASN A 30 1.98 -29.30 -9.91
CA ASN A 30 2.81 -29.71 -8.78
C ASN A 30 2.15 -29.46 -7.41
N GLY A 31 0.91 -28.97 -7.40
CA GLY A 31 0.17 -28.62 -6.18
C GLY A 31 0.57 -27.30 -5.53
N MET A 32 -0.26 -26.87 -4.57
CA MET A 32 -0.14 -25.56 -3.92
C MET A 32 1.06 -25.47 -2.96
N LYS A 33 1.48 -26.59 -2.36
CA LYS A 33 2.69 -26.61 -1.51
C LYS A 33 3.95 -26.25 -2.31
N TYR A 34 4.12 -26.87 -3.48
CA TYR A 34 5.23 -26.56 -4.37
C TYR A 34 5.23 -25.08 -4.77
N LEU A 35 4.06 -24.50 -5.02
CA LEU A 35 3.91 -23.07 -5.31
C LEU A 35 4.38 -22.20 -4.14
N ALA A 36 3.88 -22.46 -2.92
CA ALA A 36 4.27 -21.70 -1.74
C ALA A 36 5.78 -21.82 -1.44
N ASP A 37 6.34 -23.02 -1.56
CA ASP A 37 7.78 -23.25 -1.41
C ASP A 37 8.59 -22.47 -2.45
N SER A 38 8.15 -22.46 -3.72
CA SER A 38 8.82 -21.73 -4.80
C SER A 38 8.79 -20.20 -4.61
N ILE A 39 7.73 -19.67 -3.98
CA ILE A 39 7.64 -18.25 -3.62
C ILE A 39 8.63 -17.95 -2.49
N ARG A 40 8.69 -18.82 -1.47
CA ARG A 40 9.61 -18.67 -0.34
C ARG A 40 11.09 -18.76 -0.76
N GLU A 41 11.42 -19.63 -1.71
CA GLU A 41 12.77 -19.74 -2.28
C GLU A 41 13.25 -18.44 -2.95
N GLN A 42 12.33 -17.57 -3.37
CA GLN A 42 12.64 -16.23 -3.90
C GLN A 42 12.73 -15.15 -2.81
N GLY A 43 12.61 -15.51 -1.53
CA GLY A 43 12.64 -14.58 -0.40
C GLY A 43 11.33 -13.81 -0.20
N LEU A 44 10.23 -14.25 -0.81
CA LEU A 44 8.89 -13.66 -0.69
C LEU A 44 8.02 -14.45 0.30
N ILE A 45 6.93 -13.83 0.76
CA ILE A 45 5.96 -14.48 1.64
C ILE A 45 4.79 -15.02 0.78
N PRO A 46 4.51 -16.33 0.81
CA PRO A 46 3.39 -16.90 0.07
C PRO A 46 2.06 -16.48 0.69
N ALA A 47 1.19 -15.86 -0.11
CA ALA A 47 -0.17 -15.48 0.28
C ALA A 47 -1.24 -16.16 -0.59
N VAL A 48 -2.43 -16.39 -0.03
CA VAL A 48 -3.54 -17.05 -0.74
C VAL A 48 -4.86 -16.30 -0.53
N TRP A 49 -5.65 -16.18 -1.59
CA TRP A 49 -7.04 -15.72 -1.51
C TRP A 49 -7.97 -16.90 -1.23
N VAL A 50 -8.92 -16.72 -0.30
CA VAL A 50 -9.86 -17.78 0.13
C VAL A 50 -11.27 -17.23 0.29
N GLY A 51 -12.26 -18.12 0.24
CA GLY A 51 -13.69 -17.80 0.40
C GLY A 51 -14.43 -18.84 1.23
N PHE A 52 -13.89 -19.28 2.36
CA PHE A 52 -14.35 -20.49 3.08
C PHE A 52 -15.68 -20.37 3.84
N THR A 53 -16.51 -19.38 3.50
CA THR A 53 -17.92 -19.28 3.90
C THR A 53 -18.88 -19.74 2.79
N HIS A 54 -18.37 -19.98 1.58
CA HIS A 54 -19.13 -20.47 0.45
C HIS A 54 -18.34 -21.51 -0.34
N GLU A 55 -19.02 -22.14 -1.30
CA GLU A 55 -18.43 -23.04 -2.27
C GLU A 55 -19.02 -22.82 -3.66
N VAL A 56 -18.17 -23.02 -4.66
CA VAL A 56 -18.44 -22.65 -6.06
C VAL A 56 -19.31 -23.67 -6.77
N LYS A 57 -19.36 -24.89 -6.21
CA LYS A 57 -20.10 -26.04 -6.74
C LYS A 57 -20.50 -27.01 -5.60
N GLU A 58 -21.27 -28.04 -5.95
CA GLU A 58 -21.60 -29.11 -5.00
C GLU A 58 -20.39 -30.05 -4.83
N SER A 59 -19.51 -29.70 -3.88
CA SER A 59 -18.34 -30.50 -3.53
C SER A 59 -18.74 -31.83 -2.87
N GLU A 60 -17.79 -32.77 -2.77
CA GLU A 60 -18.02 -34.03 -2.05
C GLU A 60 -18.40 -33.78 -0.58
N TYR A 61 -17.78 -32.79 0.05
CA TYR A 61 -18.13 -32.35 1.40
C TYR A 61 -19.60 -31.95 1.51
N ILE A 62 -20.11 -31.15 0.56
CA ILE A 62 -21.51 -30.69 0.57
C ILE A 62 -22.47 -31.86 0.38
N LYS A 63 -22.14 -32.82 -0.48
CA LYS A 63 -22.96 -34.03 -0.70
C LYS A 63 -23.07 -34.89 0.55
N GLU A 64 -21.98 -35.00 1.30
CA GLU A 64 -21.93 -35.75 2.55
C GLU A 64 -22.56 -34.99 3.72
N ASN A 65 -22.52 -33.65 3.68
CA ASN A 65 -22.97 -32.77 4.76
C ASN A 65 -23.97 -31.71 4.30
N PRO A 66 -25.09 -32.08 3.64
CA PRO A 66 -26.03 -31.12 3.07
C PRO A 66 -26.68 -30.20 4.13
N GLN A 67 -26.74 -30.63 5.39
CA GLN A 67 -27.22 -29.85 6.53
C GLN A 67 -26.38 -28.61 6.84
N THR A 68 -25.14 -28.54 6.33
CA THR A 68 -24.25 -27.39 6.53
C THR A 68 -24.54 -26.23 5.59
N VAL A 69 -25.33 -26.44 4.54
CA VAL A 69 -25.69 -25.41 3.56
C VAL A 69 -26.83 -24.57 4.11
N LEU A 70 -26.55 -23.29 4.40
CA LEU A 70 -27.57 -22.32 4.79
C LEU A 70 -28.46 -21.94 3.61
N ILE A 71 -27.83 -21.64 2.48
CA ILE A 71 -28.54 -21.24 1.26
C ILE A 71 -27.82 -21.74 0.01
N ASN A 72 -28.60 -22.29 -0.93
CA ASN A 72 -28.18 -22.61 -2.28
C ASN A 72 -28.80 -21.60 -3.26
N LYS A 73 -28.09 -20.50 -3.52
CA LYS A 73 -28.53 -19.41 -4.39
C LYS A 73 -27.34 -18.81 -5.12
N GLN A 74 -27.35 -18.87 -6.44
CA GLN A 74 -26.27 -18.35 -7.29
C GLN A 74 -25.94 -16.90 -6.94
N SER A 75 -24.67 -16.68 -6.58
CA SER A 75 -24.01 -15.39 -6.42
C SER A 75 -22.81 -15.29 -7.36
N TRP A 76 -22.11 -14.15 -7.34
CA TRP A 76 -20.89 -13.96 -8.14
C TRP A 76 -19.76 -14.94 -7.74
N CYS A 77 -19.75 -15.38 -6.48
CA CYS A 77 -18.74 -16.29 -5.92
C CYS A 77 -19.18 -17.77 -5.89
N GLY A 78 -20.37 -18.10 -6.41
CA GLY A 78 -20.92 -19.45 -6.36
C GLY A 78 -22.26 -19.52 -5.65
N PRO A 79 -22.91 -20.71 -5.61
CA PRO A 79 -24.26 -20.83 -5.10
C PRO A 79 -24.36 -21.36 -3.67
N TYR A 80 -23.37 -22.06 -3.12
CA TYR A 80 -23.49 -22.75 -1.83
C TYR A 80 -22.89 -21.92 -0.70
N PHE A 81 -23.71 -21.32 0.16
CA PHE A 81 -23.24 -20.62 1.37
C PHE A 81 -23.50 -21.50 2.59
N LEU A 82 -22.49 -21.59 3.45
CA LEU A 82 -22.47 -22.52 4.59
C LEU A 82 -22.87 -21.80 5.87
N ASP A 83 -23.56 -22.50 6.77
CA ASP A 83 -24.02 -21.96 8.05
C ASP A 83 -22.85 -21.87 9.06
N PRO A 84 -22.40 -20.65 9.42
CA PRO A 84 -21.27 -20.45 10.34
C PRO A 84 -21.58 -20.82 11.79
N THR A 85 -22.83 -21.18 12.11
CA THR A 85 -23.24 -21.68 13.42
C THR A 85 -23.33 -23.20 13.49
N HIS A 86 -23.29 -23.89 12.35
CA HIS A 86 -23.44 -25.35 12.30
C HIS A 86 -22.13 -26.04 12.73
N PRO A 87 -22.15 -26.97 13.72
CA PRO A 87 -20.94 -27.60 14.24
C PRO A 87 -20.16 -28.40 13.18
N ASP A 88 -20.86 -29.06 12.24
CA ASP A 88 -20.20 -29.78 11.15
C ASP A 88 -19.47 -28.82 10.20
N PHE A 89 -20.01 -27.65 9.87
CA PHE A 89 -19.29 -26.65 9.07
C PHE A 89 -18.03 -26.18 9.80
N LEU A 90 -18.18 -25.77 11.06
CA LEU A 90 -17.06 -25.25 11.84
C LEU A 90 -15.97 -26.30 12.05
N ASN A 91 -16.31 -27.52 12.48
CA ASN A 91 -15.35 -28.59 12.81
C ASN A 91 -14.93 -29.44 11.63
N GLY A 92 -15.72 -29.44 10.55
CA GLY A 92 -15.43 -30.10 9.28
C GLY A 92 -14.84 -29.09 8.31
N PHE A 93 -15.68 -28.57 7.40
CA PHE A 93 -15.27 -27.75 6.25
C PHE A 93 -14.20 -26.71 6.60
N LEU A 94 -14.51 -25.82 7.54
CA LEU A 94 -13.67 -24.68 7.88
C LEU A 94 -12.34 -25.11 8.48
N THR A 95 -12.38 -26.13 9.36
CA THR A 95 -11.18 -26.67 10.00
C THR A 95 -10.26 -27.36 9.00
N ILE A 96 -10.83 -28.16 8.09
CA ILE A 96 -10.05 -28.85 7.06
C ILE A 96 -9.43 -27.82 6.11
N ALA A 97 -10.22 -26.84 5.65
CA ALA A 97 -9.77 -25.84 4.68
C ALA A 97 -8.59 -24.99 5.21
N PHE A 98 -8.67 -24.48 6.44
CA PHE A 98 -7.58 -23.68 7.00
C PHE A 98 -6.35 -24.52 7.42
N ASN A 99 -6.52 -25.78 7.84
CA ASN A 99 -5.36 -26.65 8.03
C ASN A 99 -4.68 -26.96 6.69
N GLN A 100 -5.43 -27.13 5.60
CA GLN A 100 -4.87 -27.30 4.26
C GLN A 100 -4.04 -26.10 3.82
N VAL A 101 -4.48 -24.86 4.10
CA VAL A 101 -3.70 -23.64 3.85
C VAL A 101 -2.34 -23.68 4.57
N LYS A 102 -2.31 -24.09 5.85
CA LYS A 102 -1.05 -24.26 6.61
C LYS A 102 -0.18 -25.39 6.07
N GLU A 103 -0.78 -26.52 5.69
CA GLU A 103 -0.05 -27.67 5.12
C GLU A 103 0.59 -27.32 3.77
N TRP A 104 -0.08 -26.48 2.97
CA TRP A 104 0.51 -25.89 1.77
C TRP A 104 1.62 -24.90 2.10
N GLY A 105 1.64 -24.33 3.30
CA GLY A 105 2.70 -23.42 3.76
C GLY A 105 2.46 -21.98 3.33
N PHE A 106 1.21 -21.53 3.22
CA PHE A 106 0.90 -20.11 3.08
C PHE A 106 0.96 -19.41 4.44
N GLU A 107 1.48 -18.19 4.45
CA GLU A 107 1.76 -17.39 5.65
C GLU A 107 0.92 -16.11 5.68
N ALA A 108 0.08 -15.90 4.66
CA ALA A 108 -0.87 -14.81 4.57
C ALA A 108 -2.14 -15.25 3.82
N VAL A 109 -3.30 -14.72 4.24
CA VAL A 109 -4.61 -15.05 3.70
C VAL A 109 -5.40 -13.77 3.43
N LYS A 110 -5.95 -13.62 2.22
CA LYS A 110 -7.02 -12.65 1.91
C LYS A 110 -8.35 -13.39 1.90
N TRP A 111 -9.23 -13.13 2.87
CA TRP A 111 -10.52 -13.81 2.98
C TRP A 111 -11.65 -12.95 2.41
N ASP A 112 -12.29 -13.45 1.36
CA ASP A 112 -13.30 -12.76 0.57
C ASP A 112 -14.71 -13.34 0.71
N ALA A 113 -15.67 -12.65 0.08
CA ALA A 113 -17.10 -12.89 0.15
C ALA A 113 -17.71 -12.73 1.55
N LEU A 114 -16.98 -12.15 2.51
CA LEU A 114 -17.49 -11.85 3.86
C LEU A 114 -18.72 -10.92 3.83
N PRO A 115 -18.77 -9.82 3.05
CA PRO A 115 -19.95 -8.97 2.99
C PRO A 115 -21.16 -9.73 2.44
N LYS A 116 -20.93 -10.55 1.39
CA LYS A 116 -22.00 -11.35 0.81
C LYS A 116 -22.50 -12.45 1.73
N THR A 117 -21.61 -13.00 2.55
CA THR A 117 -21.98 -13.96 3.59
C THR A 117 -22.88 -13.28 4.63
N LEU A 118 -22.50 -12.10 5.14
CA LEU A 118 -23.34 -11.33 6.06
C LEU A 118 -24.73 -11.02 5.49
N ASP A 119 -24.82 -10.60 4.23
CA ASP A 119 -26.11 -10.36 3.56
C ASP A 119 -27.04 -11.58 3.62
N TYR A 120 -26.49 -12.78 3.41
CA TYR A 120 -27.27 -14.02 3.42
C TYR A 120 -27.58 -14.50 4.84
N LEU A 121 -26.69 -14.27 5.80
CA LEU A 121 -26.99 -14.50 7.21
C LEU A 121 -28.17 -13.63 7.65
N ASP A 122 -28.23 -12.36 7.25
CA ASP A 122 -29.37 -11.49 7.55
C ASP A 122 -30.67 -11.97 6.90
N GLN A 123 -30.60 -12.43 5.64
CA GLN A 123 -31.76 -12.93 4.90
C GLN A 123 -32.29 -14.27 5.43
N CYS A 124 -31.40 -15.12 5.94
CA CYS A 124 -31.66 -16.50 6.34
C CYS A 124 -31.45 -16.72 7.84
N HIS A 125 -31.50 -15.67 8.66
CA HIS A 125 -31.19 -15.73 10.09
C HIS A 125 -32.05 -16.78 10.82
N ASP A 126 -33.35 -16.82 10.49
CA ASP A 126 -34.30 -17.78 11.04
C ASP A 126 -34.01 -19.24 10.63
N ASP A 127 -33.11 -19.48 9.68
CA ASP A 127 -32.71 -20.81 9.21
C ASP A 127 -31.36 -21.27 9.79
N LEU A 128 -30.65 -20.42 10.54
CA LEU A 128 -29.40 -20.79 11.22
C LEU A 128 -29.60 -21.95 12.19
N TYR A 129 -28.56 -22.76 12.36
CA TYR A 129 -28.47 -23.81 13.37
C TYR A 129 -28.58 -23.22 14.78
N ASP A 130 -27.83 -22.14 15.06
CA ASP A 130 -27.96 -21.35 16.28
C ASP A 130 -28.55 -19.96 16.01
N LYS A 131 -29.88 -19.89 16.08
CA LYS A 131 -30.67 -18.66 15.86
C LYS A 131 -30.54 -17.65 17.00
N SER A 132 -29.86 -17.99 18.10
CA SER A 132 -29.69 -17.08 19.24
C SER A 132 -28.59 -16.04 18.99
N LEU A 133 -27.67 -16.32 18.06
CA LEU A 133 -26.58 -15.43 17.67
C LEU A 133 -27.06 -14.41 16.65
N SER A 134 -26.50 -13.20 16.68
CA SER A 134 -26.63 -12.26 15.57
C SER A 134 -25.88 -12.75 14.33
N SER A 135 -26.17 -12.22 13.14
CA SER A 135 -25.40 -12.53 11.91
C SER A 135 -23.91 -12.23 12.09
N GLU A 136 -23.58 -11.13 12.76
CA GLU A 136 -22.21 -10.73 13.08
C GLU A 136 -21.54 -11.72 14.03
N ASP A 137 -22.21 -12.13 15.12
CA ASP A 137 -21.65 -13.08 16.08
C ASP A 137 -21.47 -14.48 15.45
N ALA A 138 -22.42 -14.88 14.60
CA ALA A 138 -22.35 -16.12 13.84
C ALA A 138 -21.11 -16.13 12.94
N LEU A 139 -20.90 -15.07 12.14
CA LEU A 139 -19.72 -14.97 11.28
C LEU A 139 -18.42 -14.77 12.10
N ARG A 140 -18.46 -14.01 13.19
CA ARG A 140 -17.33 -13.81 14.11
C ARG A 140 -16.82 -15.14 14.64
N GLY A 141 -17.72 -16.05 15.02
CA GLY A 141 -17.33 -17.38 15.51
C GLY A 141 -16.53 -18.18 14.47
N ALA A 142 -16.91 -18.13 13.20
CA ALA A 142 -16.16 -18.76 12.12
C ALA A 142 -14.80 -18.08 11.88
N ILE A 143 -14.74 -16.75 11.91
CA ILE A 143 -13.50 -15.98 11.74
C ILE A 143 -12.52 -16.25 12.89
N GLN A 144 -13.00 -16.23 14.14
CA GLN A 144 -12.19 -16.55 15.31
C GLN A 144 -11.61 -17.96 15.21
N LYS A 145 -12.43 -18.93 14.77
CA LYS A 145 -11.95 -20.29 14.57
C LYS A 145 -10.85 -20.37 13.51
N ALA A 146 -10.96 -19.61 12.43
CA ALA A 146 -9.90 -19.52 11.43
C ALA A 146 -8.61 -18.96 12.02
N ARG A 147 -8.69 -17.86 12.79
CA ARG A 147 -7.55 -17.27 13.51
C ARG A 147 -6.91 -18.28 14.46
N ASP A 148 -7.70 -19.01 15.25
CA ASP A 148 -7.20 -20.05 16.16
C ASP A 148 -6.44 -21.17 15.42
N ILE A 149 -6.86 -21.51 14.20
CA ILE A 149 -6.20 -22.52 13.37
C ILE A 149 -4.92 -21.96 12.76
N LEU A 150 -4.97 -20.76 12.16
CA LEU A 150 -3.87 -20.13 11.43
C LEU A 150 -2.76 -19.60 12.36
N GLY A 151 -3.12 -19.21 13.59
CA GLY A 151 -2.23 -18.60 14.56
C GLY A 151 -2.03 -17.09 14.33
N GLU A 152 -1.39 -16.46 15.31
CA GLU A 152 -1.12 -15.01 15.33
C GLU A 152 -0.05 -14.59 14.29
N ASP A 153 0.82 -15.50 13.87
CA ASP A 153 1.90 -15.20 12.92
C ASP A 153 1.42 -15.18 11.45
N THR A 154 0.19 -15.61 11.17
CA THR A 154 -0.38 -15.58 9.81
C THR A 154 -1.07 -14.24 9.57
N TYR A 155 -0.67 -13.51 8.53
CA TYR A 155 -1.35 -12.27 8.16
C TYR A 155 -2.74 -12.56 7.58
N MET A 156 -3.80 -11.98 8.15
CA MET A 156 -5.16 -12.07 7.65
C MET A 156 -5.66 -10.70 7.17
N LEU A 157 -5.97 -10.62 5.88
CA LEU A 157 -6.64 -9.48 5.26
C LEU A 157 -8.10 -9.85 4.99
N SER A 158 -9.03 -9.10 5.56
CA SER A 158 -10.44 -9.24 5.22
C SER A 158 -10.76 -8.46 3.95
N CYS A 159 -11.24 -9.14 2.92
CA CYS A 159 -11.77 -8.52 1.72
C CYS A 159 -13.23 -8.11 1.97
N HIS A 160 -13.38 -6.92 2.56
CA HIS A 160 -14.65 -6.22 2.75
C HIS A 160 -14.90 -5.28 1.56
N GLY A 161 -15.69 -4.21 1.68
CA GLY A 161 -15.49 -3.14 0.70
C GLY A 161 -16.49 -2.01 0.67
N GLU A 162 -17.74 -2.22 1.07
CA GLU A 162 -18.77 -1.20 0.81
C GLU A 162 -19.42 -0.66 2.08
N ALA A 163 -19.70 -1.51 3.07
CA ALA A 163 -20.33 -1.06 4.29
C ALA A 163 -19.30 -0.68 5.36
N TYR A 164 -19.74 0.04 6.40
CA TYR A 164 -18.91 0.23 7.60
C TYR A 164 -18.99 -0.96 8.53
N ARG A 165 -20.14 -1.66 8.52
CA ARG A 165 -20.42 -2.81 9.36
C ARG A 165 -19.41 -3.92 9.11
N ASP A 166 -19.19 -4.31 7.86
CA ASP A 166 -18.29 -5.40 7.49
C ASP A 166 -16.82 -5.01 7.73
N ILE A 167 -16.39 -3.80 7.35
CA ILE A 167 -15.02 -3.30 7.61
C ILE A 167 -14.69 -3.34 9.11
N THR A 168 -15.59 -2.82 9.96
CA THR A 168 -15.28 -2.62 11.39
C THR A 168 -15.68 -3.78 12.29
N ALA A 169 -16.52 -4.72 11.83
CA ALA A 169 -17.03 -5.78 12.69
C ALA A 169 -15.94 -6.73 13.19
N PHE A 170 -14.84 -6.90 12.46
CA PHE A 170 -13.83 -7.93 12.71
C PHE A 170 -12.40 -7.40 12.79
N CYS A 171 -12.23 -6.09 13.00
CA CYS A 171 -10.91 -5.43 13.06
C CYS A 171 -10.05 -5.85 14.27
N ASP A 172 -10.64 -6.53 15.26
CA ASP A 172 -9.95 -7.14 16.40
C ASP A 172 -9.36 -8.53 16.09
N ILE A 173 -9.74 -9.15 14.96
CA ILE A 173 -9.27 -10.49 14.56
C ILE A 173 -8.42 -10.45 13.29
N PHE A 174 -8.76 -9.59 12.32
CA PHE A 174 -7.95 -9.39 11.11
C PHE A 174 -6.83 -8.38 11.33
N ASP A 175 -5.75 -8.51 10.55
CA ASP A 175 -4.62 -7.57 10.55
C ASP A 175 -4.91 -6.35 9.66
N ALA A 176 -5.75 -6.55 8.64
CA ALA A 176 -6.09 -5.54 7.65
C ALA A 176 -7.50 -5.73 7.10
N ALA A 177 -8.11 -4.65 6.63
CA ALA A 177 -9.38 -4.68 5.92
C ALA A 177 -9.37 -3.87 4.63
N ARG A 178 -9.98 -4.46 3.59
CA ARG A 178 -10.23 -3.79 2.32
C ARG A 178 -11.34 -2.75 2.50
N ILE A 179 -11.06 -1.49 2.17
CA ILE A 179 -11.91 -0.36 2.59
C ILE A 179 -12.88 0.17 1.53
N GLY A 180 -12.80 -0.31 0.29
CA GLY A 180 -13.58 0.13 -0.87
C GLY A 180 -14.02 -1.02 -1.77
N ALA A 181 -14.75 -0.75 -2.85
CA ALA A 181 -15.01 -1.75 -3.89
C ALA A 181 -13.74 -2.05 -4.72
N ASP A 182 -13.82 -3.00 -5.65
CA ASP A 182 -12.71 -3.35 -6.56
C ASP A 182 -12.28 -2.14 -7.41
N ILE A 183 -10.97 -1.89 -7.49
CA ILE A 183 -10.42 -0.71 -8.15
C ILE A 183 -9.71 -1.06 -9.45
N PHE A 184 -10.16 -0.43 -10.53
CA PHE A 184 -9.46 -0.47 -11.81
C PHE A 184 -9.24 0.94 -12.34
N GLY A 185 -10.31 1.60 -12.76
CA GLY A 185 -10.26 2.91 -13.42
C GLY A 185 -10.00 4.06 -12.47
N TRP A 186 -9.81 5.26 -13.03
CA TRP A 186 -9.57 6.47 -12.25
C TRP A 186 -10.74 6.85 -11.34
N GLN A 187 -11.99 6.69 -11.79
CA GLN A 187 -13.16 7.01 -10.97
C GLN A 187 -13.31 6.05 -9.80
N ASP A 188 -13.08 4.76 -10.01
CA ASP A 188 -13.07 3.76 -8.93
C ASP A 188 -11.99 4.11 -7.89
N PHE A 189 -10.80 4.53 -8.34
CA PHE A 189 -9.74 4.95 -7.43
C PHE A 189 -10.14 6.18 -6.60
N LYS A 190 -10.77 7.19 -7.20
CA LYS A 190 -11.26 8.34 -6.43
C LYS A 190 -12.29 7.93 -5.38
N GLN A 191 -13.32 7.19 -5.80
CA GLN A 191 -14.46 6.87 -4.94
C GLN A 191 -14.12 5.82 -3.88
N TYR A 192 -13.41 4.75 -4.26
CA TYR A 192 -13.20 3.58 -3.42
C TYR A 192 -11.83 3.53 -2.74
N CYS A 193 -10.84 4.31 -3.20
CA CYS A 193 -9.56 4.47 -2.51
C CYS A 193 -9.47 5.84 -1.82
N VAL A 194 -9.50 6.95 -2.57
CA VAL A 194 -9.20 8.29 -2.01
C VAL A 194 -10.24 8.70 -0.97
N GLU A 195 -11.52 8.73 -1.34
CA GLU A 195 -12.61 9.15 -0.43
C GLU A 195 -12.73 8.23 0.79
N ARG A 196 -12.63 6.91 0.58
CA ARG A 196 -12.66 5.91 1.65
C ARG A 196 -11.48 6.05 2.59
N THR A 197 -10.29 6.28 2.06
CA THR A 197 -9.08 6.54 2.85
C THR A 197 -9.27 7.80 3.67
N CYS A 198 -9.67 8.93 3.09
CA CYS A 198 -9.89 10.18 3.83
C CYS A 198 -10.86 9.98 5.01
N PHE A 199 -11.93 9.21 4.82
CA PHE A 199 -12.88 8.94 5.88
C PHE A 199 -12.34 7.99 6.96
N LEU A 200 -11.64 6.92 6.57
CA LEU A 200 -11.21 5.84 7.47
C LEU A 200 -9.77 6.01 8.00
N TYR A 201 -8.99 6.96 7.49
CA TYR A 201 -7.57 7.14 7.82
C TYR A 201 -7.27 7.18 9.32
N PRO A 202 -8.13 7.76 10.20
CA PRO A 202 -7.90 7.68 11.64
C PRO A 202 -7.74 6.25 12.18
N LEU A 203 -8.32 5.23 11.52
CA LEU A 203 -8.21 3.82 11.88
C LEU A 203 -6.90 3.18 11.40
N HIS A 204 -6.27 3.73 10.35
CA HIS A 204 -5.08 3.15 9.74
C HIS A 204 -3.91 3.05 10.73
N ASN A 205 -3.33 1.85 10.82
CA ASN A 205 -2.19 1.54 11.69
C ASN A 205 -2.45 1.85 13.19
N ILE A 206 -3.73 1.91 13.59
CA ILE A 206 -4.18 2.06 14.98
C ILE A 206 -5.16 0.94 15.33
N VAL A 207 -6.23 0.83 14.55
CA VAL A 207 -7.25 -0.20 14.72
C VAL A 207 -6.96 -1.37 13.79
N GLU A 208 -6.63 -1.07 12.53
CA GLU A 208 -6.30 -2.07 11.52
C GLU A 208 -5.47 -1.43 10.40
N ILE A 209 -4.81 -2.25 9.59
CA ILE A 209 -4.19 -1.78 8.35
C ILE A 209 -5.28 -1.63 7.29
N LEU A 210 -5.47 -0.42 6.78
CA LEU A 210 -6.39 -0.19 5.66
C LEU A 210 -5.77 -0.67 4.35
N ASP A 211 -6.43 -1.59 3.67
CA ASP A 211 -6.11 -2.04 2.30
C ASP A 211 -6.97 -1.25 1.29
N PRO A 212 -6.39 -0.32 0.52
CA PRO A 212 -7.13 0.49 -0.45
C PRO A 212 -7.40 -0.25 -1.77
N ASP A 213 -7.26 -1.57 -1.81
CA ASP A 213 -7.33 -2.40 -3.00
C ASP A 213 -6.18 -2.15 -3.99
N ASN A 214 -6.33 -2.61 -5.24
CA ASN A 214 -5.21 -2.73 -6.17
C ASN A 214 -4.71 -1.37 -6.69
N VAL A 215 -3.38 -1.25 -6.73
CA VAL A 215 -2.68 -0.24 -7.53
C VAL A 215 -2.51 -0.81 -8.95
N VAL A 216 -3.40 -0.38 -9.84
CA VAL A 216 -3.38 -0.72 -11.27
C VAL A 216 -2.76 0.41 -12.08
N LEU A 217 -1.71 0.16 -12.85
CA LEU A 217 -0.91 1.14 -13.58
C LEU A 217 -0.93 0.96 -15.09
N ARG A 218 -1.42 -0.19 -15.60
CA ARG A 218 -1.54 -0.43 -17.04
C ARG A 218 -2.44 0.60 -17.74
N ASP A 219 -2.10 0.88 -18.99
CA ASP A 219 -2.69 1.96 -19.79
C ASP A 219 -4.18 1.75 -20.11
N ASP A 220 -4.69 0.51 -20.00
CA ASP A 220 -6.10 0.18 -20.18
C ASP A 220 -7.02 0.98 -19.24
N PHE A 221 -6.50 1.36 -18.07
CA PHE A 221 -7.28 1.99 -17.01
C PHE A 221 -6.78 3.37 -16.59
N ASN A 222 -5.55 3.76 -16.97
CA ASN A 222 -4.88 4.96 -16.46
C ASN A 222 -3.94 5.59 -17.51
N ASN A 223 -3.79 6.91 -17.44
CA ASN A 223 -2.68 7.59 -18.10
C ASN A 223 -1.44 7.72 -17.19
N ASP A 224 -0.36 8.32 -17.70
CA ASP A 224 0.91 8.54 -16.98
C ASP A 224 0.73 9.30 -15.66
N ILE A 225 0.02 10.41 -15.71
CA ILE A 225 -0.24 11.26 -14.55
C ILE A 225 -1.04 10.50 -13.48
N GLN A 226 -2.09 9.79 -13.90
CA GLN A 226 -2.96 9.03 -13.00
C GLN A 226 -2.22 7.90 -12.30
N ALA A 227 -1.35 7.17 -13.00
CA ALA A 227 -0.56 6.10 -12.42
C ALA A 227 0.44 6.61 -11.37
N ILE A 228 1.08 7.76 -11.64
CA ILE A 228 1.94 8.43 -10.66
C ILE A 228 1.11 8.80 -9.44
N SER A 229 0.01 9.55 -9.63
CA SER A 229 -0.83 10.05 -8.54
C SER A 229 -1.38 8.95 -7.65
N ARG A 230 -1.89 7.85 -8.22
CA ARG A 230 -2.43 6.74 -7.39
C ARG A 230 -1.35 6.02 -6.58
N SER A 231 -0.19 5.78 -7.18
CA SER A 231 0.92 5.11 -6.48
C SER A 231 1.44 5.98 -5.33
N CYS A 232 1.55 7.28 -5.60
CA CYS A 232 1.95 8.29 -4.63
C CYS A 232 0.95 8.40 -3.48
N PHE A 233 -0.35 8.45 -3.78
CA PHE A 233 -1.39 8.52 -2.76
C PHE A 233 -1.32 7.34 -1.79
N VAL A 234 -1.29 6.10 -2.30
CA VAL A 234 -1.25 4.90 -1.47
C VAL A 234 0.03 4.85 -0.64
N SER A 235 1.19 5.11 -1.26
CA SER A 235 2.49 5.12 -0.56
C SER A 235 2.59 6.19 0.52
N MET A 236 2.19 7.44 0.21
CA MET A 236 2.24 8.58 1.15
C MET A 236 1.25 8.44 2.30
N CYS A 237 0.20 7.64 2.15
CA CYS A 237 -0.71 7.29 3.24
C CYS A 237 -0.17 6.16 4.14
N GLY A 238 0.95 5.51 3.77
CA GLY A 238 1.51 4.38 4.52
C GLY A 238 0.73 3.07 4.33
N MET A 239 -0.16 3.01 3.34
CA MET A 239 -1.04 1.85 3.10
C MET A 239 -0.33 0.76 2.29
N PRO A 240 -0.77 -0.52 2.38
CA PRO A 240 -0.26 -1.60 1.55
C PRO A 240 -0.41 -1.29 0.05
N ILE A 241 0.64 -1.56 -0.72
CA ILE A 241 0.60 -1.49 -2.18
C ILE A 241 0.39 -2.90 -2.73
N THR A 242 -0.84 -3.18 -3.17
CA THR A 242 -1.18 -4.43 -3.85
C THR A 242 -1.13 -4.22 -5.36
N LEU A 243 -0.19 -4.85 -6.06
CA LEU A 243 -0.03 -4.68 -7.51
C LEU A 243 -1.00 -5.58 -8.27
N GLY A 244 -1.94 -4.98 -9.00
CA GLY A 244 -2.95 -5.70 -9.79
C GLY A 244 -2.56 -5.94 -11.26
N ASP A 245 -1.35 -5.55 -11.65
CA ASP A 245 -0.83 -5.72 -13.02
C ASP A 245 0.03 -6.96 -13.17
N ASP A 246 0.04 -7.51 -14.38
CA ASP A 246 1.03 -8.51 -14.76
C ASP A 246 2.39 -7.81 -15.00
N LEU A 247 3.26 -7.89 -14.00
CA LEU A 247 4.58 -7.22 -14.02
C LEU A 247 5.48 -7.67 -15.18
N ARG A 248 5.19 -8.79 -15.85
CA ARG A 248 5.94 -9.25 -17.03
C ARG A 248 5.66 -8.42 -18.28
N PHE A 249 4.51 -7.75 -18.31
CA PHE A 249 4.04 -6.97 -19.46
C PHE A 249 3.84 -5.49 -19.14
N LEU A 250 3.96 -5.11 -17.87
CA LEU A 250 3.88 -3.72 -17.43
C LEU A 250 5.09 -2.93 -17.95
N GLN A 251 4.86 -1.72 -18.46
CA GLN A 251 5.90 -0.91 -19.09
C GLN A 251 6.97 -0.45 -18.08
N ASP A 252 8.22 -0.32 -18.52
CA ASP A 252 9.34 0.09 -17.65
C ASP A 252 9.09 1.42 -16.92
N SER A 253 8.41 2.38 -17.57
CA SER A 253 8.02 3.64 -16.93
C SER A 253 7.04 3.45 -15.77
N ARG A 254 6.13 2.47 -15.86
CA ARG A 254 5.20 2.11 -14.77
C ARG A 254 5.93 1.35 -13.66
N ILE A 255 6.87 0.48 -14.01
CA ILE A 255 7.73 -0.21 -13.05
C ILE A 255 8.56 0.80 -12.25
N ASP A 256 9.09 1.85 -12.90
CA ASP A 256 9.82 2.89 -12.19
C ASP A 256 8.93 3.61 -11.16
N ILE A 257 7.66 3.91 -11.50
CA ILE A 257 6.69 4.46 -10.54
C ILE A 257 6.58 3.57 -9.28
N VAL A 258 6.42 2.25 -9.47
CA VAL A 258 6.35 1.30 -8.36
C VAL A 258 7.62 1.37 -7.52
N LYS A 259 8.80 1.31 -8.16
CA LYS A 259 10.10 1.36 -7.46
C LYS A 259 10.27 2.61 -6.60
N ARG A 260 9.69 3.75 -7.01
CA ARG A 260 9.77 5.01 -6.26
C ARG A 260 8.75 5.12 -5.13
N ALA A 261 7.69 4.32 -5.17
CA ALA A 261 6.60 4.32 -4.19
C ALA A 261 6.73 3.20 -3.14
N ILE A 262 7.60 2.20 -3.34
CA ILE A 262 7.83 1.12 -2.39
C ILE A 262 9.19 1.25 -1.68
N PRO A 263 9.26 0.87 -0.39
CA PRO A 263 8.14 0.50 0.46
C PRO A 263 7.32 1.74 0.89
N PRO A 264 5.99 1.62 1.09
CA PRO A 264 5.28 2.58 1.93
C PRO A 264 6.05 2.72 3.25
N MET A 265 6.37 3.95 3.63
CA MET A 265 7.17 4.18 4.83
C MET A 265 6.28 4.06 6.07
N ASP A 266 6.83 3.52 7.16
CA ASP A 266 6.17 3.49 8.47
C ASP A 266 6.18 4.89 9.11
N ILE A 267 5.47 5.82 8.46
CA ILE A 267 5.36 7.22 8.83
C ILE A 267 3.89 7.56 8.74
N ARG A 268 3.27 7.84 9.89
CA ARG A 268 1.88 8.30 9.92
C ARG A 268 1.81 9.67 9.26
N SER A 269 1.09 9.75 8.15
CA SER A 269 0.89 11.01 7.46
C SER A 269 -0.22 11.83 8.11
N MET A 270 -0.20 13.14 7.86
CA MET A 270 -1.31 14.02 8.17
C MET A 270 -2.08 14.31 6.88
N LEU A 271 -3.35 13.93 6.85
CA LEU A 271 -4.28 14.30 5.78
C LEU A 271 -5.04 15.56 6.24
N PHE A 272 -4.74 16.71 5.63
CA PHE A 272 -5.30 17.99 6.08
C PHE A 272 -6.82 18.09 5.95
N GLU A 273 -7.42 17.37 5.00
CA GLU A 273 -8.84 17.45 4.69
C GLU A 273 -9.67 16.25 5.20
N ALA A 274 -9.08 15.32 5.97
CA ALA A 274 -9.80 14.17 6.51
C ALA A 274 -10.59 14.53 7.79
N PRO A 275 -11.85 14.05 7.98
CA PRO A 275 -12.62 13.17 7.09
C PRO A 275 -13.54 13.93 6.10
N GLU A 276 -13.60 15.25 6.15
CA GLU A 276 -14.52 16.09 5.36
C GLU A 276 -13.94 16.45 3.97
N PHE A 277 -13.28 15.50 3.31
CA PHE A 277 -12.64 15.75 2.03
C PHE A 277 -13.68 16.23 1.02
N THR A 278 -13.60 17.51 0.67
CA THR A 278 -14.47 18.19 -0.29
C THR A 278 -13.65 18.97 -1.32
N GLY A 279 -12.31 18.99 -1.16
CA GLY A 279 -11.40 19.88 -1.86
C GLY A 279 -10.97 19.41 -3.25
N GLU A 280 -10.43 20.38 -3.98
CA GLU A 280 -9.87 20.18 -5.32
C GLU A 280 -8.47 19.56 -5.24
N ILE A 281 -7.65 20.02 -4.28
CA ILE A 281 -6.29 19.57 -4.03
C ILE A 281 -6.21 18.91 -2.66
N LEU A 282 -6.01 17.59 -2.61
CA LEU A 282 -5.79 16.86 -1.37
C LEU A 282 -4.33 16.99 -0.94
N LEU A 283 -4.11 17.44 0.30
CA LEU A 283 -2.78 17.54 0.90
C LEU A 283 -2.50 16.36 1.85
N ILE A 284 -1.36 15.70 1.64
CA ILE A 284 -0.82 14.65 2.53
C ILE A 284 0.57 15.05 2.97
N ASN A 285 0.77 15.22 4.28
CA ASN A 285 2.02 15.72 4.85
C ASN A 285 2.74 14.64 5.66
N LEU A 286 3.97 14.33 5.27
CA LEU A 286 4.88 13.49 6.04
C LEU A 286 5.82 14.34 6.88
N PHE A 287 5.76 14.11 8.19
CA PHE A 287 6.67 14.70 9.18
C PHE A 287 7.88 13.78 9.32
N ILE A 288 8.89 13.98 8.49
CA ILE A 288 10.09 13.14 8.52
C ILE A 288 10.97 13.56 9.70
N ASN A 289 11.33 12.59 10.54
CA ASN A 289 12.37 12.70 11.54
C ASN A 289 13.24 11.44 11.52
N THR A 290 14.46 11.57 11.00
CA THR A 290 15.41 10.46 10.89
C THR A 290 16.37 10.38 12.08
N GLY A 291 16.24 11.28 13.06
CA GLY A 291 17.17 11.46 14.19
C GLY A 291 18.39 12.32 13.89
N TYR A 292 18.75 12.51 12.61
CA TYR A 292 19.80 13.44 12.16
C TYR A 292 19.27 14.61 11.35
N GLU A 293 18.00 14.55 10.93
CA GLU A 293 17.35 15.61 10.18
C GLU A 293 15.83 15.57 10.36
N GLU A 294 15.23 16.76 10.31
CA GLU A 294 13.77 16.94 10.30
C GLU A 294 13.38 17.75 9.06
N TYR A 295 12.40 17.25 8.31
CA TYR A 295 11.87 17.93 7.13
C TYR A 295 10.43 17.50 6.85
N ARG A 296 9.80 18.13 5.86
CA ARG A 296 8.48 17.70 5.37
C ARG A 296 8.59 17.12 3.96
N VAL A 297 7.75 16.13 3.68
CA VAL A 297 7.41 15.74 2.32
C VAL A 297 5.91 15.87 2.17
N ILE A 298 5.48 16.77 1.30
CA ILE A 298 4.08 17.09 1.10
C ILE A 298 3.68 16.64 -0.30
N ASN A 299 2.65 15.80 -0.38
CA ASN A 299 1.96 15.48 -1.61
C ASN A 299 0.79 16.46 -1.79
N PHE A 300 0.80 17.19 -2.89
CA PHE A 300 -0.28 18.02 -3.38
C PHE A 300 -0.97 17.29 -4.52
N PHE A 301 -2.15 16.73 -4.26
CA PHE A 301 -2.85 15.90 -5.23
C PHE A 301 -4.08 16.60 -5.80
N ASN A 302 -3.99 17.06 -7.05
CA ASN A 302 -5.14 17.54 -7.82
C ASN A 302 -6.08 16.39 -8.15
N THR A 303 -7.22 16.33 -7.46
CA THR A 303 -8.22 15.27 -7.67
C THR A 303 -9.15 15.58 -8.85
N LEU A 304 -9.05 16.77 -9.44
CA LEU A 304 -9.90 17.20 -10.55
C LEU A 304 -9.42 16.68 -11.90
N ASN A 305 -10.35 16.57 -12.85
CA ASN A 305 -10.05 16.25 -14.25
C ASN A 305 -9.73 17.51 -15.08
N ILE A 306 -9.32 18.61 -14.44
CA ILE A 306 -8.95 19.87 -15.09
C ILE A 306 -7.63 20.39 -14.51
N LYS A 307 -6.92 21.20 -15.30
CA LYS A 307 -5.76 21.94 -14.80
C LYS A 307 -6.22 22.92 -13.73
N THR A 308 -5.42 23.07 -12.68
CA THR A 308 -5.70 24.04 -11.61
C THR A 308 -4.41 24.66 -11.08
N SER A 309 -4.55 25.76 -10.36
CA SER A 309 -3.44 26.48 -9.74
C SER A 309 -3.86 26.91 -8.35
N THR A 310 -2.98 26.77 -7.38
CA THR A 310 -3.26 27.16 -5.99
C THR A 310 -1.99 27.64 -5.30
N SER A 311 -2.16 28.39 -4.22
CA SER A 311 -1.08 28.86 -3.36
C SER A 311 -1.38 28.48 -1.92
N TYR A 312 -0.33 28.14 -1.18
CA TYR A 312 -0.40 27.81 0.24
C TYR A 312 0.61 28.63 1.02
N SER A 313 0.16 29.23 2.12
CA SER A 313 1.05 29.79 3.12
C SER A 313 1.78 28.67 3.88
N PHE A 314 2.90 29.01 4.51
CA PHE A 314 3.66 28.05 5.30
C PHE A 314 2.89 27.59 6.55
N ASP A 315 2.04 28.43 7.14
CA ASP A 315 1.17 28.05 8.25
C ASP A 315 0.16 26.96 7.82
N GLU A 316 -0.47 27.11 6.65
CA GLU A 316 -1.38 26.08 6.07
C GLU A 316 -0.68 24.74 5.80
N LEU A 317 0.66 24.72 5.71
CA LEU A 317 1.47 23.52 5.47
C LEU A 317 2.16 22.98 6.74
N ASP A 318 1.84 23.52 7.92
CA ASP A 318 2.54 23.23 9.18
C ASP A 318 4.06 23.46 9.12
N LEU A 319 4.47 24.51 8.40
CA LEU A 319 5.84 24.99 8.28
C LEU A 319 6.02 26.27 9.12
N GLU A 320 7.26 26.56 9.49
CA GLU A 320 7.57 27.78 10.25
C GLU A 320 7.47 29.03 9.35
N GLU A 321 6.52 29.92 9.63
CA GLU A 321 6.20 31.12 8.81
C GLU A 321 7.43 32.00 8.44
N ASN A 322 8.37 32.14 9.37
CA ASN A 322 9.54 33.03 9.23
C ASN A 322 10.82 32.32 8.81
N ALA A 323 10.77 31.00 8.57
CA ALA A 323 11.91 30.25 8.09
C ALA A 323 12.00 30.30 6.55
N GLU A 324 13.22 30.12 6.05
CA GLU A 324 13.45 29.82 4.64
C GLU A 324 13.52 28.31 4.47
N TYR A 325 12.92 27.77 3.40
CA TYR A 325 12.98 26.34 3.08
C TYR A 325 13.60 26.15 1.69
N LEU A 326 14.43 25.12 1.57
CA LEU A 326 14.85 24.55 0.30
C LEU A 326 13.75 23.60 -0.16
N VAL A 327 13.18 23.87 -1.34
CA VAL A 327 12.04 23.13 -1.88
C VAL A 327 12.41 22.41 -3.16
N PHE A 328 12.14 21.11 -3.23
CA PHE A 328 12.41 20.28 -4.39
C PHE A 328 11.18 19.46 -4.76
N ASP A 329 10.79 19.48 -6.03
CA ASP A 329 9.75 18.62 -6.60
C ASP A 329 10.36 17.34 -7.17
N TYR A 330 9.89 16.22 -6.64
CA TYR A 330 10.37 14.89 -7.00
C TYR A 330 10.11 14.51 -8.46
N TRP A 331 8.85 14.56 -8.91
CA TRP A 331 8.46 14.05 -10.23
C TRP A 331 8.85 14.99 -11.36
N HIS A 332 8.85 16.29 -11.09
CA HIS A 332 9.39 17.30 -12.02
C HIS A 332 10.92 17.33 -12.02
N ASN A 333 11.57 16.68 -11.04
CA ASN A 333 13.01 16.71 -10.82
C ASN A 333 13.54 18.16 -10.81
N GLU A 334 12.85 19.02 -10.07
CA GLU A 334 13.02 20.47 -10.10
C GLU A 334 13.33 21.01 -8.70
N PHE A 335 14.42 21.78 -8.58
CA PHE A 335 14.65 22.60 -7.41
C PHE A 335 13.88 23.91 -7.56
N ILE A 336 12.72 24.01 -6.89
CA ILE A 336 11.84 25.18 -6.96
C ILE A 336 12.57 26.41 -6.37
N GLY A 337 13.36 26.20 -5.32
CA GLY A 337 14.28 27.22 -4.82
C GLY A 337 14.36 27.29 -3.30
N LYS A 338 14.98 28.38 -2.83
CA LYS A 338 14.94 28.78 -1.42
C LYS A 338 13.79 29.76 -1.24
N ILE A 339 12.70 29.30 -0.64
CA ILE A 339 11.41 29.99 -0.55
C ILE A 339 11.12 30.38 0.90
N ASN A 340 10.35 31.45 1.10
CA ASN A 340 9.79 31.82 2.39
C ASN A 340 8.30 32.18 2.24
N ARG A 341 7.54 32.06 3.34
CA ARG A 341 6.14 32.48 3.52
C ARG A 341 5.07 31.68 2.78
N GLU A 342 5.21 31.47 1.47
CA GLU A 342 4.19 30.83 0.64
C GLU A 342 4.80 30.09 -0.55
N ILE A 343 4.03 29.17 -1.14
CA ILE A 343 4.35 28.49 -2.38
C ILE A 343 3.13 28.48 -3.31
N SER A 344 3.35 28.75 -4.60
CA SER A 344 2.35 28.65 -5.65
C SER A 344 2.68 27.48 -6.57
N LEU A 345 1.67 26.67 -6.88
CA LEU A 345 1.82 25.47 -7.70
C LEU A 345 0.75 25.44 -8.79
N ASP A 346 1.18 25.08 -9.99
CA ASP A 346 0.33 24.73 -11.12
C ASP A 346 0.28 23.20 -11.25
N PHE A 347 -0.90 22.69 -11.62
CA PHE A 347 -1.19 21.27 -11.76
C PHE A 347 -1.87 20.98 -13.10
N ASP A 348 -1.43 19.92 -13.75
CA ASP A 348 -2.23 19.23 -14.74
C ASP A 348 -3.42 18.50 -14.10
N ALA A 349 -4.39 18.10 -14.92
CA ALA A 349 -5.53 17.31 -14.47
C ALA A 349 -5.06 16.00 -13.84
N CYS A 350 -5.59 15.67 -12.66
CA CYS A 350 -5.30 14.45 -11.92
C CYS A 350 -3.87 14.35 -11.36
N GLU A 351 -3.09 15.44 -11.42
CA GLU A 351 -1.67 15.42 -11.09
C GLU A 351 -1.38 15.45 -9.59
N THR A 352 -0.33 14.74 -9.20
CA THR A 352 0.31 14.80 -7.89
C THR A 352 1.65 15.50 -8.03
N ARG A 353 1.92 16.47 -7.15
CA ARG A 353 3.26 17.03 -6.96
C ARG A 353 3.76 16.68 -5.57
N ILE A 354 4.93 16.03 -5.49
CA ILE A 354 5.55 15.64 -4.21
C ILE A 354 6.76 16.51 -3.96
N LEU A 355 6.65 17.36 -2.94
CA LEU A 355 7.66 18.36 -2.62
C LEU A 355 8.30 18.06 -1.28
N SER A 356 9.62 18.16 -1.21
CA SER A 356 10.33 18.21 0.07
C SER A 356 10.50 19.66 0.52
N PHE A 357 10.33 19.91 1.81
CA PHE A 357 10.58 21.20 2.44
C PHE A 357 11.62 20.99 3.54
N ARG A 358 12.86 21.38 3.26
CA ARG A 358 13.99 21.30 4.21
C ARG A 358 14.35 22.69 4.69
N LYS A 359 14.28 22.91 6.00
CA LYS A 359 14.59 24.22 6.59
C LYS A 359 16.03 24.62 6.22
N PHE A 360 16.19 25.79 5.62
CA PHE A 360 17.48 26.24 5.15
C PHE A 360 18.44 26.51 6.33
N GLU A 361 19.61 25.89 6.27
CA GLU A 361 20.74 26.21 7.10
C GLU A 361 21.88 26.70 6.23
N ASN A 362 22.71 27.62 6.73
CA ASN A 362 23.83 28.19 5.96
C ASN A 362 25.03 27.22 5.87
N ARG A 363 24.76 26.01 5.38
CA ARG A 363 25.70 24.93 5.07
C ARG A 363 25.18 24.10 3.88
N PRO A 364 26.03 23.31 3.22
CA PRO A 364 25.60 22.32 2.23
C PRO A 364 24.60 21.31 2.81
N MET A 365 23.56 21.00 2.04
CA MET A 365 22.45 20.12 2.45
C MET A 365 21.99 19.24 1.28
N ILE A 366 21.63 17.99 1.56
CA ILE A 366 20.85 17.19 0.60
C ILE A 366 19.47 17.84 0.51
N VAL A 367 18.98 18.10 -0.70
CA VAL A 367 17.62 18.62 -0.92
C VAL A 367 16.67 17.54 -1.41
N SER A 368 17.17 16.55 -2.16
CA SER A 368 16.36 15.45 -2.66
C SER A 368 17.22 14.29 -3.12
N THR A 369 16.55 13.18 -3.43
CA THR A 369 17.08 11.95 -4.01
C THR A 369 16.02 11.41 -4.97
N ASP A 370 16.40 10.73 -6.04
CA ASP A 370 15.45 10.09 -6.98
C ASP A 370 15.17 8.60 -6.65
N ARG A 371 15.56 8.11 -5.47
CA ARG A 371 15.35 6.71 -5.07
C ARG A 371 13.91 6.42 -4.68
N HIS A 372 13.35 7.23 -3.78
CA HIS A 372 12.02 7.05 -3.19
C HIS A 372 11.34 8.42 -3.04
N ILE A 373 10.02 8.46 -3.16
CA ILE A 373 9.22 9.71 -3.09
C ILE A 373 9.35 10.46 -1.76
N THR A 374 9.88 9.81 -0.71
CA THR A 374 10.20 10.44 0.58
C THR A 374 11.54 11.18 0.61
N GLN A 375 12.25 11.25 -0.53
CA GLN A 375 13.34 12.19 -0.79
C GLN A 375 14.45 12.18 0.27
N GLY A 376 14.99 11.02 0.63
CA GLY A 376 16.00 10.87 1.67
C GLY A 376 15.64 9.88 2.77
N ALA A 377 14.34 9.78 3.11
CA ALA A 377 13.93 9.07 4.34
C ALA A 377 14.06 7.55 4.23
N CYS A 378 13.98 7.00 3.02
CA CYS A 378 14.02 5.56 2.80
C CYS A 378 15.48 5.06 2.72
N GLU A 379 16.35 5.84 2.08
CA GLU A 379 17.65 5.36 1.61
C GLU A 379 18.86 6.05 2.23
N ILE A 380 18.74 7.24 2.82
CA ILE A 380 19.86 7.87 3.53
C ILE A 380 19.86 7.39 4.98
N LYS A 381 21.05 7.11 5.51
CA LYS A 381 21.30 6.65 6.89
C LYS A 381 22.47 7.43 7.49
N ASN A 382 22.47 7.59 8.82
CA ASN A 382 23.61 8.10 9.61
C ASN A 382 24.21 9.42 9.09
N MET A 383 23.40 10.30 8.51
CA MET A 383 23.90 11.54 7.94
C MET A 383 24.39 12.48 9.05
N LYS A 384 25.52 13.15 8.83
CA LYS A 384 26.06 14.15 9.75
C LYS A 384 26.81 15.25 9.02
N TRP A 385 26.77 16.44 9.61
CA TRP A 385 27.59 17.58 9.22
C TRP A 385 28.72 17.79 10.23
N ASP A 386 29.95 17.83 9.74
CA ASP A 386 31.16 18.16 10.50
C ASP A 386 31.51 19.64 10.28
N ASN A 387 31.32 20.45 11.33
CA ASN A 387 31.60 21.89 11.30
C ASN A 387 33.10 22.22 11.20
N GLU A 388 33.99 21.36 11.72
CA GLU A 388 35.43 21.62 11.71
C GLU A 388 36.01 21.36 10.32
N ARG A 389 35.55 20.30 9.67
CA ARG A 389 36.00 19.89 8.33
C ARG A 389 35.18 20.51 7.20
N ASN A 390 34.04 21.15 7.52
CA ASN A 390 33.01 21.51 6.56
C ASN A 390 32.64 20.31 5.67
N ALA A 391 32.31 19.17 6.29
CA ALA A 391 32.07 17.93 5.59
C ALA A 391 30.66 17.39 5.84
N LEU A 392 29.99 16.92 4.79
CA LEU A 392 28.73 16.18 4.87
C LEU A 392 29.02 14.72 4.54
N CYS A 393 28.65 13.82 5.44
CA CYS A 393 28.83 12.38 5.22
C CYS A 393 27.62 11.59 5.71
N GLY A 394 27.47 10.38 5.19
CA GLY A 394 26.41 9.45 5.54
C GLY A 394 26.58 8.13 4.81
N THR A 395 25.56 7.29 4.93
CA THR A 395 25.49 5.99 4.27
C THR A 395 24.23 5.93 3.42
N SER A 396 24.35 5.42 2.21
CA SER A 396 23.27 5.24 1.25
C SER A 396 22.89 3.78 1.12
N ALA A 397 21.64 3.44 1.46
CA ALA A 397 21.09 2.12 1.21
C ALA A 397 20.82 1.94 -0.29
N THR A 398 21.22 0.79 -0.83
CA THR A 398 21.09 0.53 -2.26
C THR A 398 20.28 -0.73 -2.54
N VAL A 399 19.76 -0.84 -3.77
CA VAL A 399 19.20 -2.07 -4.31
C VAL A 399 19.96 -2.39 -5.56
N GLU A 400 20.40 -3.64 -5.69
CA GLU A 400 21.23 -4.09 -6.80
C GLU A 400 20.61 -3.70 -8.15
N GLY A 401 21.40 -3.03 -9.00
CA GLY A 401 20.98 -2.58 -10.32
C GLY A 401 20.13 -1.32 -10.36
N ASP A 402 19.86 -0.67 -9.23
CA ASP A 402 19.05 0.55 -9.15
C ASP A 402 19.81 1.70 -8.47
N SER A 403 20.84 2.18 -9.18
CA SER A 403 21.59 3.39 -8.83
C SER A 403 20.67 4.61 -8.75
N TYR A 404 21.00 5.55 -7.88
CA TYR A 404 20.16 6.73 -7.64
C TYR A 404 21.01 7.98 -7.43
N THR A 405 20.43 9.15 -7.67
CA THR A 405 21.11 10.44 -7.63
C THR A 405 20.67 11.24 -6.41
N MET A 406 21.65 11.71 -5.63
CA MET A 406 21.45 12.74 -4.61
C MET A 406 21.57 14.13 -5.22
N LYS A 407 20.69 15.05 -4.80
CA LYS A 407 20.72 16.48 -5.13
C LYS A 407 21.14 17.26 -3.90
N ILE A 408 22.15 18.12 -4.05
CA ILE A 408 22.81 18.82 -2.94
C ILE A 408 22.77 20.32 -3.22
N TYR A 409 22.20 21.07 -2.29
CA TYR A 409 22.29 22.52 -2.29
C TYR A 409 23.57 22.97 -1.60
N ILE A 410 24.33 23.87 -2.23
CA ILE A 410 25.56 24.45 -1.70
C ILE A 410 25.39 25.97 -1.63
N PRO A 411 25.27 26.57 -0.43
CA PRO A 411 25.12 28.01 -0.30
C PRO A 411 26.39 28.77 -0.71
N ASN A 412 26.22 30.06 -1.02
CA ASN A 412 27.34 30.96 -1.29
C ASN A 412 28.37 30.94 -0.15
N GLY A 413 29.65 30.96 -0.51
CA GLY A 413 30.77 30.90 0.46
C GLY A 413 31.28 29.48 0.73
N PHE A 414 30.76 28.48 0.00
CA PHE A 414 31.33 27.14 -0.07
C PHE A 414 31.64 26.79 -1.53
N ASN A 415 32.75 26.09 -1.75
CA ASN A 415 33.08 25.43 -2.99
C ASN A 415 32.70 23.95 -2.88
N ALA A 416 32.17 23.39 -3.98
CA ALA A 416 31.80 21.99 -4.06
C ALA A 416 33.01 21.06 -3.98
N ASP A 417 32.81 19.87 -3.43
CA ASP A 417 33.73 18.73 -3.56
C ASP A 417 33.83 18.32 -5.04
N ASP A 418 35.01 17.93 -5.51
CA ASP A 418 35.26 17.55 -6.91
C ASP A 418 34.42 16.34 -7.38
N LYS A 419 33.90 15.53 -6.45
CA LYS A 419 32.97 14.43 -6.75
C LYS A 419 31.60 14.92 -7.22
N LEU A 420 31.23 16.16 -6.91
CA LEU A 420 29.91 16.71 -7.16
C LEU A 420 29.84 17.37 -8.54
N THR A 421 28.78 17.08 -9.29
CA THR A 421 28.55 17.70 -10.61
C THR A 421 27.57 18.86 -10.47
N LYS A 422 27.96 20.08 -10.88
CA LYS A 422 27.06 21.23 -10.89
C LYS A 422 25.95 21.02 -11.93
N ILE A 423 24.69 21.14 -11.52
CA ILE A 423 23.52 21.00 -12.40
C ILE A 423 22.70 22.29 -12.53
N ALA A 424 22.74 23.16 -11.52
CA ALA A 424 22.20 24.52 -11.58
C ALA A 424 22.94 25.42 -10.59
N ASP A 425 22.53 26.68 -10.47
CA ASP A 425 23.13 27.57 -9.47
C ASP A 425 22.85 27.08 -8.06
N ASN A 426 23.93 26.94 -7.29
CA ASN A 426 23.93 26.38 -5.94
C ASN A 426 23.38 24.94 -5.84
N LEU A 427 23.20 24.23 -6.96
CA LEU A 427 22.66 22.88 -6.98
C LEU A 427 23.60 21.92 -7.71
N TYR A 428 23.92 20.83 -7.02
CA TYR A 428 24.86 19.81 -7.47
C TYR A 428 24.22 18.42 -7.36
N SER A 429 24.80 17.44 -8.05
CA SER A 429 24.38 16.06 -7.97
C SER A 429 25.54 15.10 -7.76
N PHE A 430 25.24 13.96 -7.14
CA PHE A 430 26.12 12.82 -7.00
C PHE A 430 25.33 11.52 -7.17
N THR A 431 25.82 10.60 -8.00
CA THR A 431 25.18 9.31 -8.23
C THR A 431 25.78 8.26 -7.30
N ILE A 432 24.91 7.57 -6.58
CA ILE A 432 25.22 6.39 -5.79
C ILE A 432 25.11 5.17 -6.70
N GLU A 433 26.23 4.49 -6.92
CA GLU A 433 26.26 3.28 -7.73
C GLU A 433 25.84 2.04 -6.92
N ALA A 434 24.81 1.34 -7.40
CA ALA A 434 24.19 0.22 -6.70
C ALA A 434 24.54 -1.14 -7.33
N ALA A 435 25.83 -1.42 -7.56
CA ALA A 435 26.24 -2.62 -8.30
C ALA A 435 26.03 -3.95 -7.55
N THR A 436 26.01 -3.94 -6.21
CA THR A 436 25.95 -5.17 -5.38
C THR A 436 24.85 -5.15 -4.32
N GLY A 437 23.99 -4.12 -4.31
CA GLY A 437 22.98 -3.91 -3.26
C GLY A 437 23.55 -3.59 -1.87
N ALA A 438 24.87 -3.46 -1.72
CA ALA A 438 25.50 -3.09 -0.47
C ALA A 438 25.30 -1.60 -0.17
N ASP A 439 25.19 -1.25 1.11
CA ASP A 439 25.20 0.15 1.56
C ASP A 439 26.51 0.84 1.10
N VAL A 440 26.42 2.11 0.67
CA VAL A 440 27.53 2.92 0.17
C VAL A 440 27.79 4.09 1.09
N ASP A 441 28.95 4.12 1.73
CA ASP A 441 29.39 5.28 2.52
C ASP A 441 29.91 6.40 1.61
N TRP A 442 29.58 7.64 1.98
CA TRP A 442 30.01 8.82 1.24
C TRP A 442 30.40 9.97 2.18
N GLU A 443 31.33 10.79 1.71
CA GLU A 443 31.79 12.02 2.37
C GLU A 443 32.11 13.07 1.29
N PHE A 444 31.59 14.27 1.48
CA PHE A 444 31.85 15.46 0.67
C PHE A 444 32.47 16.55 1.55
N ILE A 445 33.57 17.13 1.11
CA ILE A 445 34.27 18.21 1.82
C ILE A 445 34.09 19.51 1.05
N PHE A 446 33.60 20.54 1.74
CA PHE A 446 33.29 21.84 1.15
C PHE A 446 34.26 22.90 1.63
N THR A 447 35.11 23.40 0.75
CA THR A 447 36.09 24.44 1.10
C THR A 447 35.42 25.82 1.13
N LYS A 448 35.92 26.76 1.95
CA LYS A 448 35.40 28.13 2.03
C LYS A 448 36.30 29.13 1.31
#